data_AF-M5BVK5-F1
#
_entry.id   AF-M5BVK5-F1
#
_cell.length_a   1.000
_cell.length_b   1.000
_cell.length_c   1.000
_cell.angle_alpha   90.00
_cell.angle_beta   90.00
_cell.angle_gamma   90.00
#
_symmetry.space_group_name_H-M   'P 1'
#
loop_
_entity.id
_entity.type
_entity.pdbx_description
1 polymer ?
#
loop_
_entity_poly.entity_id
_entity_poly.type
_entity_poly.pdbx_seq_one_letter_code
_entity_poly.pdbx_strand_id
1 'polypeptide(L)'
;MSINVAIVGVGLVGSATISQLAQLPQFRVIALSNSKRLLFNPSGVSLSSWQSELASSDSKPDLDQITRSLAELRARGERVALVDNTSSDLVAGLYPTFLSAGIDVVTPNKKAYSSDLGLYQRIRDASAQGGARYLNESTVGAGLPIISTLKDLIATGDKIIKIEGVLSGTLSYIFNEYSKPGGGDAAFSSIVKVAREKGYTEPHPGDDLNGADVARKLTILSRMIPELASALPQGYKSVSITSLVPDALADVKSGDEFIARLPEFDADQARLRDEATKEGKVLRYAGVIDVKSGTIKAALEK
;
A
#
# COMPACT_ATOMS: atom_id res chain seq x y z
N MET A 1 3.14 16.74 -25.83
CA MET A 1 3.89 17.35 -24.71
C MET A 1 4.31 16.24 -23.77
N SER A 2 5.59 16.22 -23.37
CA SER A 2 6.13 15.29 -22.36
C SER A 2 5.67 15.70 -20.95
N ILE A 3 5.59 14.75 -20.04
CA ILE A 3 5.32 14.95 -18.60
C ILE A 3 6.66 14.83 -17.86
N ASN A 4 7.04 15.86 -17.11
CA ASN A 4 8.24 15.82 -16.28
C ASN A 4 7.95 15.06 -14.98
N VAL A 5 8.78 14.09 -14.63
CA VAL A 5 8.56 13.15 -13.52
C VAL A 5 9.70 13.21 -12.52
N ALA A 6 9.38 13.40 -11.25
CA ALA A 6 10.30 13.15 -10.15
C ALA A 6 9.92 11.84 -9.45
N ILE A 7 10.87 10.94 -9.23
CA ILE A 7 10.63 9.65 -8.57
C ILE A 7 11.34 9.65 -7.23
N VAL A 8 10.57 9.44 -6.16
CA VAL A 8 11.07 9.26 -4.79
C VAL A 8 10.88 7.80 -4.43
N GLY A 9 11.97 7.14 -4.04
CA GLY A 9 12.01 5.69 -3.86
C GLY A 9 12.40 4.97 -5.14
N VAL A 10 13.62 4.45 -5.17
CA VAL A 10 14.21 3.71 -6.30
C VAL A 10 14.60 2.28 -5.93
N GLY A 11 13.90 1.72 -4.92
CA GLY A 11 14.00 0.32 -4.53
C GLY A 11 13.32 -0.61 -5.55
N LEU A 12 12.79 -1.75 -5.10
CA LEU A 12 12.19 -2.75 -5.99
C LEU A 12 11.09 -2.19 -6.91
N VAL A 13 10.09 -1.51 -6.34
CA VAL A 13 9.00 -0.91 -7.14
C VAL A 13 9.52 0.25 -7.98
N GLY A 14 10.35 1.11 -7.40
CA GLY A 14 10.88 2.29 -8.08
C GLY A 14 11.75 1.98 -9.30
N SER A 15 12.63 0.99 -9.21
CA SER A 15 13.45 0.55 -10.34
C SER A 15 12.59 -0.08 -11.45
N ALA A 16 11.55 -0.84 -11.10
CA ALA A 16 10.59 -1.35 -12.07
C ALA A 16 9.81 -0.22 -12.76
N THR A 17 9.36 0.80 -12.01
CA THR A 17 8.73 2.00 -12.58
C THR A 17 9.67 2.72 -13.54
N ILE A 18 10.93 2.94 -13.17
CA ILE A 18 11.92 3.60 -14.03
C ILE A 18 12.11 2.84 -15.35
N SER A 19 12.27 1.51 -15.28
CA SER A 19 12.43 0.66 -16.46
C SER A 19 11.20 0.72 -17.39
N GLN A 20 9.99 0.76 -16.83
CA GLN A 20 8.76 0.90 -17.62
C GLN A 20 8.65 2.29 -18.25
N LEU A 21 8.96 3.36 -17.50
CA LEU A 21 8.94 4.73 -18.02
C LEU A 21 9.97 4.96 -19.12
N ALA A 22 11.10 4.27 -19.08
CA ALA A 22 12.12 4.33 -20.14
C ALA A 22 11.60 3.88 -21.51
N GLN A 23 10.53 3.09 -21.55
CA GLN A 23 9.88 2.61 -22.77
C GLN A 23 8.79 3.57 -23.27
N LEU A 24 8.49 4.64 -22.53
CA LEU A 24 7.35 5.53 -22.76
C LEU A 24 7.82 6.96 -23.06
N PRO A 25 7.85 7.39 -24.34
CA PRO A 25 8.43 8.68 -24.75
C PRO A 25 7.68 9.90 -24.22
N GLN A 26 6.45 9.72 -23.72
CA GLN A 26 5.65 10.78 -23.11
C GLN A 26 6.15 11.21 -21.72
N PHE A 27 7.09 10.49 -21.09
CA PHE A 27 7.61 10.82 -19.78
C PHE A 27 9.09 11.22 -19.84
N ARG A 28 9.44 12.31 -19.15
CA ARG A 28 10.82 12.72 -18.91
C ARG A 28 11.09 12.65 -17.42
N VAL A 29 11.91 11.70 -16.99
CA VAL A 29 12.35 11.63 -15.59
C VAL A 29 13.41 12.70 -15.35
N ILE A 30 13.15 13.63 -14.46
CA ILE A 30 14.05 14.76 -14.15
C ILE A 30 14.72 14.63 -12.77
N ALA A 31 14.18 13.77 -11.90
CA ALA A 31 14.71 13.57 -10.56
C ALA A 31 14.51 12.12 -10.11
N LEU A 32 15.52 11.55 -9.46
CA LEU A 32 15.50 10.26 -8.79
C LEU A 32 16.07 10.43 -7.38
N SER A 33 15.30 10.09 -6.35
CA SER A 33 15.75 10.22 -4.96
C SER A 33 15.62 8.90 -4.21
N ASN A 34 16.66 8.53 -3.46
CA ASN A 34 16.58 7.50 -2.41
C ASN A 34 16.75 8.15 -1.03
N SER A 35 16.94 7.35 0.02
CA SER A 35 17.11 7.86 1.40
C SER A 35 18.46 8.54 1.67
N LYS A 36 19.41 8.49 0.73
CA LYS A 36 20.79 8.96 0.89
C LYS A 36 21.24 9.97 -0.17
N ARG A 37 20.68 9.90 -1.38
CA ARG A 37 21.13 10.67 -2.54
C ARG A 37 19.95 11.11 -3.41
N LEU A 38 20.18 12.22 -4.11
CA LEU A 38 19.33 12.79 -5.15
C LEU A 38 20.12 12.86 -6.45
N LEU A 39 19.54 12.38 -7.55
CA LEU A 39 20.01 12.65 -8.90
C LEU A 39 18.99 13.58 -9.55
N PHE A 40 19.42 14.78 -9.94
CA PHE A 40 18.55 15.81 -10.48
C PHE A 40 19.12 16.37 -11.79
N ASN A 41 18.32 16.32 -12.85
CA ASN A 41 18.64 16.88 -14.15
C ASN A 41 17.36 17.43 -14.81
N PRO A 42 17.15 18.76 -14.87
CA PRO A 42 15.99 19.37 -15.51
C PRO A 42 15.80 19.01 -16.98
N SER A 43 16.89 18.68 -17.68
CA SER A 43 16.86 18.26 -19.08
C SER A 43 16.50 16.78 -19.26
N GLY A 44 16.47 16.01 -18.17
CA GLY A 44 16.19 14.58 -18.15
C GLY A 44 17.39 13.75 -17.69
N VAL A 45 17.14 12.77 -16.82
CA VAL A 45 18.11 11.78 -16.35
C VAL A 45 18.27 10.68 -17.40
N SER A 46 19.51 10.19 -17.58
CA SER A 46 19.75 9.01 -18.41
C SER A 46 19.23 7.75 -17.72
N LEU A 47 18.18 7.13 -18.27
CA LEU A 47 17.53 5.96 -17.66
C LEU A 47 18.29 4.64 -17.89
N SER A 48 19.32 4.62 -18.74
CA SER A 48 20.19 3.46 -18.91
C SER A 48 21.34 3.40 -17.90
N SER A 49 21.71 4.54 -17.30
CA SER A 49 22.86 4.70 -16.40
C SER A 49 22.49 5.31 -15.05
N TRP A 50 21.19 5.45 -14.74
CA TRP A 50 20.75 6.17 -13.56
C TRP A 50 21.27 5.59 -12.24
N GLN A 51 21.49 4.27 -12.15
CA GLN A 51 22.00 3.64 -10.93
C GLN A 51 23.41 4.11 -10.59
N SER A 52 24.30 4.16 -11.59
CA SER A 52 25.68 4.60 -11.38
C SER A 52 25.74 6.11 -11.15
N GLU A 53 24.96 6.89 -11.89
CA GLU A 53 24.85 8.35 -11.70
C GLU A 53 24.28 8.73 -10.32
N LEU A 54 23.26 8.00 -9.84
CA LEU A 54 22.70 8.23 -8.51
C LEU A 54 23.70 7.80 -7.44
N ALA A 55 24.43 6.70 -7.64
CA ALA A 55 25.45 6.24 -6.69
C ALA A 55 26.62 7.21 -6.57
N SER A 56 26.99 7.89 -7.66
CA SER A 56 28.05 8.91 -7.68
C SER A 56 27.59 10.32 -7.31
N SER A 57 26.28 10.59 -7.24
CA SER A 57 25.76 11.92 -6.90
C SER A 57 26.06 12.32 -5.46
N ASP A 58 26.71 13.46 -5.25
CA ASP A 58 26.97 14.05 -3.93
C ASP A 58 25.77 14.81 -3.35
N SER A 59 24.69 14.97 -4.12
CA SER A 59 23.49 15.66 -3.66
C SER A 59 22.72 14.80 -2.66
N LYS A 60 22.41 15.37 -1.50
CA LYS A 60 21.56 14.72 -0.49
C LYS A 60 20.09 14.73 -0.95
N PRO A 61 19.22 13.86 -0.39
CA PRO A 61 17.79 13.90 -0.66
C PRO A 61 17.23 15.25 -0.23
N ASP A 62 16.57 15.95 -1.14
CA ASP A 62 15.98 17.27 -0.90
C ASP A 62 14.60 17.32 -1.57
N LEU A 63 13.56 17.01 -0.79
CA LEU A 63 12.17 17.05 -1.25
C LEU A 63 11.70 18.48 -1.52
N ASP A 64 12.26 19.48 -0.84
CA ASP A 64 11.92 20.88 -1.06
C ASP A 64 12.48 21.37 -2.40
N GLN A 65 13.71 20.98 -2.74
CA GLN A 65 14.28 21.23 -4.07
C GLN A 65 13.42 20.59 -5.16
N ILE A 66 13.02 19.33 -4.99
CA ILE A 66 12.13 18.63 -5.95
C ILE A 66 10.82 19.42 -6.10
N THR A 67 10.20 19.81 -4.99
CA THR A 67 8.95 20.57 -4.97
C THR A 67 9.08 21.88 -5.73
N ARG A 68 10.10 22.70 -5.41
CA ARG A 68 10.35 23.99 -6.07
C ARG A 68 10.55 23.80 -7.57
N SER A 69 11.36 22.83 -7.97
CA SER A 69 11.67 22.55 -9.38
C SER A 69 10.44 22.15 -10.19
N LEU A 70 9.59 21.28 -9.64
CA LEU A 70 8.33 20.88 -10.28
C LEU A 70 7.32 22.03 -10.33
N ALA A 71 7.24 22.85 -9.28
CA ALA A 71 6.35 24.02 -9.26
C ALA A 71 6.76 25.07 -10.30
N GLU A 72 8.06 25.31 -10.50
CA GLU A 72 8.57 26.21 -11.54
C GLU A 72 8.23 25.71 -12.96
N LEU A 73 8.41 24.42 -13.21
CA LEU A 73 7.98 23.77 -14.46
C LEU A 73 6.46 23.94 -14.67
N ARG A 74 5.67 23.71 -13.63
CA ARG A 74 4.21 23.87 -13.66
C ARG A 74 3.80 25.31 -13.98
N ALA A 75 4.46 26.30 -13.39
CA ALA A 75 4.20 27.72 -13.63
C ALA A 75 4.47 28.15 -15.09
N ARG A 76 5.37 27.45 -15.79
CA ARG A 76 5.61 27.62 -17.23
C ARG A 76 4.58 26.91 -18.12
N GLY A 77 3.56 26.29 -17.53
CA GLY A 77 2.53 25.53 -18.24
C GLY A 77 2.92 24.09 -18.58
N GLU A 78 4.04 23.59 -18.07
CA GLU A 78 4.46 22.20 -18.28
C GLU A 78 3.65 21.24 -17.39
N ARG A 79 3.58 19.97 -17.81
CA ARG A 79 2.96 18.90 -17.03
C ARG A 79 4.00 18.26 -16.12
N VAL A 80 3.66 18.08 -14.85
CA VAL A 80 4.59 17.58 -13.84
C VAL A 80 3.92 16.53 -12.95
N ALA A 81 4.69 15.53 -12.52
CA ALA A 81 4.24 14.52 -11.59
C ALA A 81 5.35 14.13 -10.60
N LEU A 82 4.96 13.93 -9.35
CA LEU A 82 5.74 13.21 -8.35
C LEU A 82 5.26 11.76 -8.31
N VAL A 83 6.20 10.82 -8.42
CA VAL A 83 5.96 9.39 -8.21
C VAL A 83 6.62 8.98 -6.90
N ASP A 84 5.82 8.75 -5.87
CA ASP A 84 6.29 8.27 -4.56
C ASP A 84 6.19 6.74 -4.50
N ASN A 85 7.31 6.05 -4.70
CA ASN A 85 7.44 4.60 -4.59
C ASN A 85 8.00 4.15 -3.23
N THR A 86 7.78 4.95 -2.17
CA THR A 86 8.19 4.63 -0.80
C THR A 86 7.03 4.11 0.04
N SER A 87 7.34 3.74 1.29
CA SER A 87 6.39 3.51 2.38
C SER A 87 6.51 4.59 3.48
N SER A 88 7.02 5.77 3.12
CA SER A 88 7.39 6.83 4.06
C SER A 88 6.20 7.68 4.49
N ASP A 89 6.00 7.81 5.80
CA ASP A 89 5.04 8.76 6.38
C ASP A 89 5.47 10.21 6.13
N LEU A 90 6.79 10.48 6.09
CA LEU A 90 7.33 11.82 5.82
C LEU A 90 7.00 12.29 4.40
N VAL A 91 7.17 11.43 3.40
CA VAL A 91 6.85 11.77 2.00
C VAL A 91 5.34 11.94 1.83
N ALA A 92 4.54 11.03 2.39
CA ALA A 92 3.08 11.11 2.37
C ALA A 92 2.54 12.39 3.02
N GLY A 93 3.16 12.85 4.12
CA GLY A 93 2.80 14.09 4.81
C GLY A 93 2.97 15.36 3.96
N LEU A 94 3.82 15.31 2.92
CA LEU A 94 4.08 16.42 2.01
C LEU A 94 3.15 16.46 0.79
N TYR A 95 2.28 15.46 0.61
CA TYR A 95 1.33 15.43 -0.52
C TYR A 95 0.47 16.70 -0.64
N PRO A 96 -0.06 17.30 0.44
CA PRO A 96 -0.77 18.57 0.34
C PRO A 96 0.07 19.67 -0.31
N THR A 97 1.37 19.76 0.01
CA THR A 97 2.28 20.75 -0.57
C THR A 97 2.45 20.55 -2.08
N PHE A 98 2.67 19.31 -2.53
CA PHE A 98 2.79 19.00 -3.95
C PHE A 98 1.49 19.31 -4.71
N LEU A 99 0.36 18.84 -4.18
CA LEU A 99 -0.94 18.95 -4.83
C LEU A 99 -1.41 20.41 -4.94
N SER A 100 -1.26 21.21 -3.88
CA SER A 100 -1.60 22.65 -3.91
C SER A 100 -0.72 23.43 -4.90
N ALA A 101 0.50 22.96 -5.19
CA ALA A 101 1.37 23.54 -6.21
C ALA A 101 1.03 23.10 -7.65
N GLY A 102 -0.05 22.33 -7.83
CA GLY A 102 -0.47 21.82 -9.14
C GLY A 102 0.36 20.63 -9.65
N ILE A 103 1.06 19.93 -8.75
CA ILE A 103 1.89 18.76 -9.07
C ILE A 103 1.07 17.49 -8.84
N ASP A 104 0.88 16.69 -9.91
CA ASP A 104 0.21 15.39 -9.79
C ASP A 104 1.02 14.47 -8.87
N VAL A 105 0.36 13.69 -8.02
CA VAL A 105 1.00 12.68 -7.15
C VAL A 105 0.51 11.30 -7.55
N VAL A 106 1.45 10.39 -7.83
CA VAL A 106 1.20 9.00 -8.20
C VAL A 106 1.93 8.09 -7.22
N THR A 107 1.26 7.11 -6.62
CA THR A 107 1.90 6.34 -5.53
C THR A 107 1.27 4.97 -5.23
N PRO A 108 2.09 3.94 -4.92
CA PRO A 108 1.68 2.77 -4.14
C PRO A 108 1.69 2.98 -2.61
N ASN A 109 2.14 4.14 -2.12
CA ASN A 109 2.27 4.43 -0.70
C ASN A 109 0.89 4.56 -0.03
N LYS A 110 0.58 3.59 0.83
CA LYS A 110 -0.70 3.55 1.55
C LYS A 110 -0.79 4.58 2.68
N LYS A 111 0.33 5.15 3.15
CA LYS A 111 0.36 5.96 4.38
C LYS A 111 -0.57 7.17 4.31
N ALA A 112 -0.58 7.90 3.20
CA ALA A 112 -1.48 9.03 2.99
C ALA A 112 -2.97 8.65 3.15
N TYR A 113 -3.47 7.68 2.38
CA TYR A 113 -4.86 7.24 2.45
C TYR A 113 -5.23 6.37 3.66
N SER A 114 -4.29 5.94 4.49
CA SER A 114 -4.59 5.14 5.69
C SER A 114 -4.21 5.81 7.02
N SER A 115 -3.67 7.04 6.96
CA SER A 115 -3.41 7.94 8.11
C SER A 115 -4.71 8.46 8.74
N ASP A 116 -4.63 9.41 9.67
CA ASP A 116 -5.81 10.08 10.24
C ASP A 116 -6.67 10.79 9.16
N LEU A 117 -7.93 11.08 9.52
CA LEU A 117 -8.87 11.74 8.62
C LEU A 117 -8.41 13.15 8.19
N GLY A 118 -7.67 13.85 9.06
CA GLY A 118 -7.20 15.21 8.78
C GLY A 118 -6.20 15.26 7.63
N LEU A 119 -5.21 14.35 7.59
CA LEU A 119 -4.29 14.30 6.45
C LEU A 119 -5.02 13.97 5.13
N TYR A 120 -5.98 13.05 5.16
CA TYR A 120 -6.80 12.74 3.99
C TYR A 120 -7.56 13.96 3.47
N GLN A 121 -8.23 14.71 4.36
CA GLN A 121 -8.95 15.93 3.99
C GLN A 121 -8.01 16.98 3.38
N ARG A 122 -6.86 17.24 4.01
CA ARG A 122 -5.85 18.17 3.47
C ARG A 122 -5.37 17.78 2.07
N ILE A 123 -5.21 16.48 1.81
CA ILE A 123 -4.82 15.98 0.47
C ILE A 123 -5.94 16.25 -0.55
N ARG A 124 -7.20 16.00 -0.18
CA ARG A 124 -8.36 16.25 -1.06
C ARG A 124 -8.51 17.74 -1.37
N ASP A 125 -8.39 18.58 -0.36
CA ASP A 125 -8.49 20.03 -0.49
C ASP A 125 -7.36 20.60 -1.34
N ALA A 126 -6.12 20.15 -1.10
CA ALA A 126 -4.96 20.55 -1.89
C ALA A 126 -5.08 20.12 -3.36
N SER A 127 -5.56 18.91 -3.62
CA SER A 127 -5.82 18.41 -4.98
C SER A 127 -6.86 19.28 -5.71
N ALA A 128 -7.95 19.64 -5.02
CA ALA A 128 -8.97 20.53 -5.57
C ALA A 128 -8.43 21.95 -5.81
N GLN A 129 -7.67 22.50 -4.87
CA GLN A 129 -7.09 23.85 -4.95
C GLN A 129 -6.08 23.99 -6.10
N GLY A 130 -5.15 23.05 -6.23
CA GLY A 130 -4.10 23.10 -7.25
C GLY A 130 -4.53 22.56 -8.61
N GLY A 131 -5.70 21.94 -8.71
CA GLY A 131 -6.16 21.22 -9.90
C GLY A 131 -5.30 20.00 -10.26
N ALA A 132 -4.49 19.53 -9.30
CA ALA A 132 -3.61 18.37 -9.44
C ALA A 132 -4.35 17.08 -9.09
N ARG A 133 -3.94 15.97 -9.69
CA ARG A 133 -4.51 14.66 -9.48
C ARG A 133 -3.72 13.88 -8.45
N TYR A 134 -4.44 13.20 -7.58
CA TYR A 134 -3.87 12.19 -6.68
C TYR A 134 -4.29 10.79 -7.13
N LEU A 135 -3.32 9.99 -7.59
CA LEU A 135 -3.50 8.67 -8.18
C LEU A 135 -2.84 7.59 -7.33
N ASN A 136 -3.61 6.57 -6.95
CA ASN A 136 -3.23 5.62 -5.90
C ASN A 136 -3.63 4.16 -6.21
N GLU A 137 -3.74 3.79 -7.49
CA GLU A 137 -4.22 2.46 -7.91
C GLU A 137 -3.49 1.33 -7.17
N SER A 138 -2.15 1.39 -7.14
CA SER A 138 -1.32 0.35 -6.53
C SER A 138 -1.31 0.29 -5.01
N THR A 139 -2.14 1.09 -4.34
CA THR A 139 -2.31 0.99 -2.89
C THR A 139 -3.17 -0.21 -2.48
N VAL A 140 -4.07 -0.69 -3.36
CA VAL A 140 -4.95 -1.84 -3.13
C VAL A 140 -4.98 -2.72 -4.38
N GLY A 141 -4.65 -4.00 -4.27
CA GLY A 141 -4.65 -4.91 -5.42
C GLY A 141 -3.45 -4.77 -6.38
N ALA A 142 -2.43 -3.97 -6.02
CA ALA A 142 -1.20 -3.79 -6.78
C ALA A 142 -1.42 -3.28 -8.23
N GLY A 143 -1.49 -4.18 -9.22
CA GLY A 143 -1.75 -3.83 -10.61
C GLY A 143 -3.21 -3.99 -11.03
N LEU A 144 -4.06 -4.54 -10.16
CA LEU A 144 -5.47 -4.77 -10.45
C LEU A 144 -6.25 -3.45 -10.46
N PRO A 145 -7.23 -3.29 -11.37
CA PRO A 145 -8.04 -2.08 -11.45
C PRO A 145 -9.12 -2.07 -10.35
N ILE A 146 -8.72 -1.82 -9.10
CA ILE A 146 -9.64 -1.81 -7.95
C ILE A 146 -10.11 -0.39 -7.67
N ILE A 147 -9.17 0.55 -7.55
CA ILE A 147 -9.42 1.95 -7.21
C ILE A 147 -10.13 2.65 -8.37
N SER A 148 -9.65 2.48 -9.59
CA SER A 148 -10.30 3.04 -10.80
C SER A 148 -11.72 2.52 -10.97
N THR A 149 -11.92 1.21 -10.94
CA THR A 149 -13.27 0.61 -11.02
C THR A 149 -14.21 1.16 -9.95
N LEU A 150 -13.75 1.24 -8.69
CA LEU A 150 -14.57 1.80 -7.61
C LEU A 150 -14.92 3.27 -7.84
N LYS A 151 -13.97 4.08 -8.35
CA LYS A 151 -14.23 5.49 -8.70
C LYS A 151 -15.27 5.60 -9.81
N ASP A 152 -15.16 4.78 -10.86
CA ASP A 152 -16.03 4.85 -12.03
C ASP A 152 -17.47 4.43 -11.68
N LEU A 153 -17.63 3.37 -10.87
CA LEU A 153 -18.94 2.96 -10.38
C LEU A 153 -19.63 4.09 -9.59
N ILE A 154 -18.91 4.70 -8.64
CA ILE A 154 -19.45 5.79 -7.82
C ILE A 154 -19.73 7.03 -8.68
N ALA A 155 -18.84 7.38 -9.60
CA ALA A 155 -19.00 8.54 -10.47
C ALA A 155 -20.19 8.42 -11.42
N THR A 156 -20.57 7.20 -11.79
CA THR A 156 -21.75 6.92 -12.64
C THR A 156 -23.05 6.78 -11.84
N GLY A 157 -22.98 6.89 -10.50
CA GLY A 157 -24.13 6.87 -9.60
C GLY A 157 -24.48 5.50 -9.02
N ASP A 158 -23.63 4.49 -9.23
CA ASP A 158 -23.79 3.19 -8.57
C ASP A 158 -23.53 3.31 -7.06
N LYS A 159 -24.15 2.42 -6.29
CA LYS A 159 -24.08 2.42 -4.82
C LYS A 159 -23.41 1.15 -4.34
N ILE A 160 -22.27 1.34 -3.69
CA ILE A 160 -21.54 0.24 -3.07
C ILE A 160 -22.33 -0.27 -1.87
N ILE A 161 -22.69 -1.55 -1.90
CA ILE A 161 -23.40 -2.22 -0.81
C ILE A 161 -22.41 -2.90 0.14
N LYS A 162 -21.48 -3.67 -0.45
CA LYS A 162 -20.49 -4.45 0.28
C LYS A 162 -19.23 -4.65 -0.56
N ILE A 163 -18.07 -4.61 0.08
CA ILE A 163 -16.79 -5.05 -0.48
C ILE A 163 -16.25 -6.16 0.41
N GLU A 164 -15.82 -7.27 -0.19
CA GLU A 164 -15.20 -8.38 0.52
C GLU A 164 -14.07 -8.96 -0.34
N GLY A 165 -12.92 -9.23 0.27
CA GLY A 165 -11.82 -9.84 -0.46
C GLY A 165 -10.57 -10.09 0.36
N VAL A 166 -9.69 -10.94 -0.17
CA VAL A 166 -8.36 -11.21 0.38
C VAL A 166 -7.39 -10.15 -0.16
N LEU A 167 -6.96 -9.26 0.73
CA LEU A 167 -6.19 -8.07 0.34
C LEU A 167 -4.69 -8.20 0.63
N SER A 168 -4.22 -9.27 1.27
CA SER A 168 -2.80 -9.52 1.55
C SER A 168 -2.29 -10.74 0.78
N GLY A 169 -1.21 -10.56 0.01
CA GLY A 169 -0.59 -11.65 -0.75
C GLY A 169 -0.01 -12.73 0.18
N THR A 170 0.66 -12.31 1.25
CA THR A 170 1.25 -13.20 2.25
C THR A 170 0.18 -14.03 2.97
N LEU A 171 -0.87 -13.39 3.46
CA LEU A 171 -1.98 -14.09 4.11
C LEU A 171 -2.76 -14.97 3.12
N SER A 172 -2.91 -14.52 1.86
CA SER A 172 -3.50 -15.35 0.81
C SER A 172 -2.68 -16.62 0.60
N TYR A 173 -1.36 -16.53 0.51
CA TYR A 173 -0.49 -17.69 0.36
C TYR A 173 -0.65 -18.64 1.55
N ILE A 174 -0.51 -18.12 2.78
CA ILE A 174 -0.60 -18.92 4.00
C ILE A 174 -1.92 -19.67 4.06
N PHE A 175 -3.07 -19.01 3.88
CA PHE A 175 -4.36 -19.67 4.00
C PHE A 175 -4.73 -20.56 2.82
N ASN A 176 -4.22 -20.29 1.61
CA ASN A 176 -4.37 -21.20 0.48
C ASN A 176 -3.61 -22.51 0.71
N GLU A 177 -2.47 -22.47 1.39
CA GLU A 177 -1.74 -23.69 1.77
C GLU A 177 -2.27 -24.36 3.04
N TYR A 178 -2.73 -23.57 4.02
CA TYR A 178 -3.17 -24.08 5.31
C TYR A 178 -4.60 -24.66 5.29
N SER A 179 -5.52 -24.01 4.58
CA SER A 179 -6.94 -24.40 4.53
C SER A 179 -7.38 -24.64 3.08
N LYS A 180 -7.24 -25.90 2.65
CA LYS A 180 -7.56 -26.38 1.31
C LYS A 180 -8.98 -26.96 1.26
N PRO A 181 -9.65 -26.96 0.10
CA PRO A 181 -10.90 -27.69 -0.08
C PRO A 181 -10.70 -29.18 0.28
N GLY A 182 -11.60 -29.73 1.10
CA GLY A 182 -11.48 -31.10 1.61
C GLY A 182 -10.63 -31.25 2.89
N GLY A 183 -10.07 -30.16 3.42
CA GLY A 183 -9.28 -30.14 4.64
C GLY A 183 -7.78 -29.96 4.39
N GLY A 184 -7.03 -29.81 5.47
CA GLY A 184 -5.56 -29.73 5.46
C GLY A 184 -4.99 -30.38 6.71
N ASP A 185 -3.76 -30.87 6.62
CA ASP A 185 -3.04 -31.57 7.70
C ASP A 185 -1.83 -30.77 8.21
N ALA A 186 -1.32 -29.84 7.40
CA ALA A 186 -0.20 -28.99 7.76
C ALA A 186 -0.51 -28.11 8.99
N ALA A 187 0.49 -27.98 9.86
CA ALA A 187 0.50 -27.02 10.95
C ALA A 187 0.52 -25.58 10.41
N PHE A 188 -0.11 -24.62 11.11
CA PHE A 188 -0.11 -23.23 10.67
C PHE A 188 1.31 -22.65 10.73
N SER A 189 2.02 -22.93 11.82
CA SER A 189 3.40 -22.50 12.04
C SER A 189 4.36 -22.97 10.94
N SER A 190 4.17 -24.19 10.40
CA SER A 190 5.03 -24.72 9.35
C SER A 190 4.82 -23.99 8.02
N ILE A 191 3.57 -23.63 7.69
CA ILE A 191 3.27 -22.83 6.49
C ILE A 191 3.85 -21.42 6.62
N VAL A 192 3.73 -20.79 7.80
CA VAL A 192 4.31 -19.46 8.04
C VAL A 192 5.84 -19.50 7.92
N LYS A 193 6.48 -20.54 8.45
CA LYS A 193 7.94 -20.76 8.30
C LYS A 193 8.33 -20.87 6.83
N VAL A 194 7.64 -21.69 6.04
CA VAL A 194 7.89 -21.84 4.59
C VAL A 194 7.66 -20.52 3.85
N ALA A 195 6.64 -19.75 4.21
CA ALA A 195 6.39 -18.44 3.61
C ALA A 195 7.56 -17.48 3.87
N ARG A 196 8.11 -17.49 5.09
CA ARG A 196 9.29 -16.68 5.45
C ARG A 196 10.55 -17.10 4.68
N GLU A 197 10.81 -18.40 4.59
CA GLU A 197 11.96 -18.95 3.84
C GLU A 197 11.90 -18.59 2.34
N LYS A 198 10.70 -18.50 1.77
CA LYS A 198 10.48 -18.06 0.39
C LYS A 198 10.52 -16.55 0.20
N GLY A 199 10.67 -15.77 1.27
CA GLY A 199 10.63 -14.31 1.24
C GLY A 199 9.24 -13.75 0.93
N TYR A 200 8.17 -14.50 1.25
CA TYR A 200 6.79 -14.02 1.10
C TYR A 200 6.29 -13.25 2.32
N THR A 201 6.99 -13.33 3.44
CA THR A 201 6.70 -12.51 4.64
C THR A 201 7.71 -11.39 4.78
N GLU A 202 7.39 -10.41 5.60
CA GLU A 202 8.37 -9.51 6.19
C GLU A 202 9.41 -10.29 7.05
N PRO A 203 10.58 -9.69 7.39
CA PRO A 203 11.59 -10.36 8.21
C PRO A 203 11.03 -10.89 9.54
N HIS A 204 10.06 -10.18 10.11
CA HIS A 204 9.25 -10.61 11.24
C HIS A 204 7.82 -10.98 10.76
N PRO A 205 7.43 -12.26 10.71
CA PRO A 205 6.13 -12.67 10.16
C PRO A 205 4.91 -12.09 10.89
N GLY A 206 5.05 -11.72 12.17
CA GLY A 206 4.02 -11.01 12.91
C GLY A 206 3.57 -9.69 12.28
N ASP A 207 4.42 -9.05 11.45
CA ASP A 207 4.07 -7.81 10.74
C ASP A 207 2.99 -8.03 9.67
N ASP A 208 2.95 -9.22 9.07
CA ASP A 208 1.90 -9.64 8.14
C ASP A 208 0.66 -10.19 8.87
N LEU A 209 0.90 -10.99 9.91
CA LEU A 209 -0.14 -11.69 10.68
C LEU A 209 -1.02 -10.76 11.54
N ASN A 210 -0.55 -9.56 11.87
CA ASN A 210 -1.33 -8.61 12.66
C ASN A 210 -2.50 -7.96 11.89
N GLY A 211 -2.58 -8.13 10.56
CA GLY A 211 -3.69 -7.61 9.74
C GLY A 211 -3.62 -6.10 9.40
N ALA A 212 -2.60 -5.38 9.84
CA ALA A 212 -2.50 -3.93 9.64
C ALA A 212 -2.40 -3.53 8.16
N ASP A 213 -1.78 -4.33 7.30
CA ASP A 213 -1.76 -4.07 5.85
C ASP A 213 -3.17 -4.16 5.23
N VAL A 214 -3.96 -5.16 5.63
CA VAL A 214 -5.36 -5.31 5.20
C VAL A 214 -6.19 -4.13 5.71
N ALA A 215 -6.03 -3.75 6.99
CA ALA A 215 -6.72 -2.61 7.58
C ALA A 215 -6.41 -1.29 6.87
N ARG A 216 -5.15 -1.07 6.46
CA ARG A 216 -4.78 0.09 5.65
C ARG A 216 -5.55 0.09 4.35
N LYS A 217 -5.56 -1.03 3.61
CA LYS A 217 -6.28 -1.16 2.34
C LYS A 217 -7.79 -0.94 2.49
N LEU A 218 -8.40 -1.46 3.55
CA LEU A 218 -9.80 -1.20 3.89
C LEU A 218 -10.08 0.27 4.17
N THR A 219 -9.16 0.97 4.82
CA THR A 219 -9.28 2.41 5.07
C THR A 219 -9.28 3.19 3.75
N ILE A 220 -8.42 2.81 2.81
CA ILE A 220 -8.37 3.43 1.47
C ILE A 220 -9.70 3.25 0.74
N LEU A 221 -10.20 2.01 0.68
CA LEU A 221 -11.46 1.70 0.00
C LEU A 221 -12.65 2.41 0.67
N SER A 222 -12.71 2.41 2.00
CA SER A 222 -13.79 3.06 2.76
C SER A 222 -13.82 4.57 2.51
N ARG A 223 -12.66 5.21 2.38
CA ARG A 223 -12.55 6.66 2.06
C ARG A 223 -13.10 7.04 0.69
N MET A 224 -13.22 6.08 -0.21
CA MET A 224 -13.74 6.32 -1.56
C MET A 224 -15.26 6.22 -1.62
N ILE A 225 -15.87 5.55 -0.64
CA ILE A 225 -17.31 5.40 -0.50
C ILE A 225 -17.86 6.62 0.25
N PRO A 226 -18.70 7.48 -0.36
CA PRO A 226 -19.16 8.73 0.24
C PRO A 226 -19.74 8.57 1.66
N GLU A 227 -20.52 7.52 1.87
CA GLU A 227 -21.17 7.21 3.15
C GLU A 227 -20.18 6.84 4.26
N LEU A 228 -19.00 6.34 3.91
CA LEU A 228 -17.98 5.87 4.85
C LEU A 228 -16.73 6.78 4.87
N ALA A 229 -16.72 7.88 4.11
CA ALA A 229 -15.54 8.71 3.91
C ALA A 229 -14.90 9.21 5.22
N SER A 230 -15.72 9.41 6.27
CA SER A 230 -15.30 9.86 7.60
C SER A 230 -15.41 8.79 8.70
N ALA A 231 -15.74 7.54 8.37
CA ALA A 231 -16.01 6.48 9.36
C ALA A 231 -14.78 6.06 10.18
N LEU A 232 -13.57 6.37 9.70
CA LEU A 232 -12.29 5.95 10.28
C LEU A 232 -11.43 7.17 10.67
N PRO A 233 -11.75 7.87 11.78
CA PRO A 233 -11.09 9.12 12.15
C PRO A 233 -9.59 8.96 12.44
N GLN A 234 -9.16 7.81 12.98
CA GLN A 234 -7.76 7.49 13.26
C GLN A 234 -7.13 6.61 12.14
N GLY A 235 -7.75 6.59 10.96
CA GLY A 235 -7.29 5.80 9.83
C GLY A 235 -7.41 4.29 10.08
N TYR A 236 -6.39 3.53 9.68
CA TYR A 236 -6.40 2.07 9.81
C TYR A 236 -6.52 1.57 11.26
N LYS A 237 -6.17 2.40 12.25
CA LYS A 237 -6.33 2.07 13.67
C LYS A 237 -7.79 2.05 14.11
N SER A 238 -8.70 2.67 13.36
CA SER A 238 -10.14 2.63 13.61
C SER A 238 -10.82 1.38 13.02
N VAL A 239 -10.10 0.56 12.24
CA VAL A 239 -10.64 -0.68 11.66
C VAL A 239 -10.73 -1.76 12.74
N SER A 240 -11.80 -2.55 12.73
CA SER A 240 -11.91 -3.73 13.60
C SER A 240 -10.99 -4.83 13.08
N ILE A 241 -9.86 -5.06 13.73
CA ILE A 241 -8.87 -6.05 13.31
C ILE A 241 -8.85 -7.23 14.27
N THR A 242 -8.98 -8.44 13.74
CA THR A 242 -8.65 -9.67 14.47
C THR A 242 -7.24 -10.10 14.06
N SER A 243 -6.27 -9.94 14.95
CA SER A 243 -4.88 -10.36 14.72
C SER A 243 -4.77 -11.89 14.67
N LEU A 244 -3.87 -12.40 13.84
CA LEU A 244 -3.44 -13.81 13.86
C LEU A 244 -2.19 -14.04 14.73
N VAL A 245 -1.58 -12.97 15.23
CA VAL A 245 -0.48 -13.06 16.19
C VAL A 245 -1.05 -13.48 17.55
N PRO A 246 -0.62 -14.62 18.12
CA PRO A 246 -1.00 -15.00 19.48
C PRO A 246 -0.53 -13.96 20.50
N ASP A 247 -1.35 -13.65 21.51
CA ASP A 247 -1.06 -12.61 22.51
C ASP A 247 0.30 -12.82 23.21
N ALA A 248 0.66 -14.07 23.50
CA ALA A 248 1.93 -14.43 24.13
C ALA A 248 3.17 -14.18 23.24
N LEU A 249 2.97 -13.89 21.96
CA LEU A 249 4.01 -13.57 20.97
C LEU A 249 3.96 -12.10 20.51
N ALA A 250 3.02 -11.29 21.02
CA ALA A 250 2.83 -9.92 20.55
C ALA A 250 4.06 -9.01 20.79
N ASP A 251 4.78 -9.23 21.89
CA ASP A 251 5.96 -8.45 22.29
C ASP A 251 7.30 -9.08 21.84
N VAL A 252 7.26 -10.23 21.15
CA VAL A 252 8.47 -10.89 20.64
C VAL A 252 9.02 -10.06 19.49
N LYS A 253 10.27 -9.58 19.63
CA LYS A 253 10.91 -8.70 18.63
C LYS A 253 11.68 -9.46 17.55
N SER A 254 12.15 -10.66 17.88
CA SER A 254 12.94 -11.49 16.96
C SER A 254 12.01 -12.33 16.10
N GLY A 255 12.09 -12.18 14.78
CA GLY A 255 11.35 -13.03 13.84
C GLY A 255 11.72 -14.51 13.98
N ASP A 256 12.95 -14.82 14.41
CA ASP A 256 13.40 -16.19 14.65
C ASP A 256 12.75 -16.79 15.90
N GLU A 257 12.71 -16.02 16.99
CA GLU A 257 12.02 -16.43 18.21
C GLU A 257 10.52 -16.58 17.97
N PHE A 258 9.92 -15.65 17.22
CA PHE A 258 8.51 -15.71 16.83
C PHE A 258 8.19 -17.01 16.11
N ILE A 259 8.97 -17.37 15.09
CA ILE A 259 8.79 -18.63 14.33
C ILE A 259 9.02 -19.86 15.22
N ALA A 260 10.01 -19.82 16.12
CA ALA A 260 10.32 -20.94 17.00
C ALA A 260 9.19 -21.24 18.00
N ARG A 261 8.48 -20.19 18.45
CA ARG A 261 7.39 -20.30 19.43
C ARG A 261 5.99 -20.39 18.83
N LEU A 262 5.81 -20.02 17.56
CA LEU A 262 4.51 -20.13 16.87
C LEU A 262 3.86 -21.53 16.94
N PRO A 263 4.61 -22.65 16.93
CA PRO A 263 4.03 -23.98 17.10
C PRO A 263 3.27 -24.19 18.42
N GLU A 264 3.55 -23.42 19.47
CA GLU A 264 2.81 -23.44 20.75
C GLU A 264 1.30 -23.19 20.54
N PHE A 265 0.90 -22.57 19.42
CA PHE A 265 -0.47 -22.13 19.13
C PHE A 265 -1.14 -22.84 17.95
N ASP A 266 -0.51 -23.88 17.39
CA ASP A 266 -1.04 -24.60 16.21
C ASP A 266 -2.39 -25.27 16.48
N ALA A 267 -2.61 -25.74 17.71
CA ALA A 267 -3.86 -26.40 18.10
C ALA A 267 -5.09 -25.48 17.98
N ASP A 268 -4.94 -24.19 18.33
CA ASP A 268 -6.02 -23.21 18.22
C ASP A 268 -6.38 -22.93 16.76
N GLN A 269 -5.38 -22.82 15.88
CA GLN A 269 -5.59 -22.64 14.44
C GLN A 269 -6.24 -23.89 13.83
N ALA A 270 -5.77 -25.09 14.22
CA ALA A 270 -6.32 -26.35 13.73
C ALA A 270 -7.81 -26.47 14.07
N ARG A 271 -8.21 -26.11 15.29
CA ARG A 271 -9.64 -26.08 15.68
C ARG A 271 -10.47 -25.21 14.74
N LEU A 272 -10.00 -23.98 14.44
CA LEU A 272 -10.71 -23.07 13.52
C LEU A 272 -10.85 -23.67 12.11
N ARG A 273 -9.79 -24.30 11.60
CA ARG A 273 -9.79 -24.94 10.28
C ARG A 273 -10.73 -26.12 10.24
N ASP A 274 -10.70 -26.96 11.27
CA ASP A 274 -11.50 -28.18 11.33
C ASP A 274 -12.99 -27.84 11.47
N GLU A 275 -13.34 -26.77 12.20
CA GLU A 275 -14.70 -26.23 12.24
C GLU A 275 -15.17 -25.74 10.87
N ALA A 276 -14.36 -24.96 10.14
CA ALA A 276 -14.69 -24.55 8.78
C ALA A 276 -14.85 -25.75 7.84
N THR A 277 -13.97 -26.75 7.97
CA THR A 277 -14.00 -27.96 7.14
C THR A 277 -15.26 -28.79 7.37
N LYS A 278 -15.73 -28.91 8.62
CA LYS A 278 -17.01 -29.57 8.95
C LYS A 278 -18.22 -28.91 8.30
N GLU A 279 -18.15 -27.59 8.09
CA GLU A 279 -19.18 -26.83 7.35
C GLU A 279 -19.00 -26.90 5.83
N GLY A 280 -18.01 -27.64 5.31
CA GLY A 280 -17.67 -27.68 3.88
C GLY A 280 -17.02 -26.38 3.38
N LYS A 281 -16.43 -25.58 4.28
CA LYS A 281 -15.84 -24.26 4.01
C LYS A 281 -14.32 -24.27 4.18
N VAL A 282 -13.68 -23.14 3.84
CA VAL A 282 -12.25 -22.92 4.02
C VAL A 282 -12.01 -21.58 4.72
N LEU A 283 -10.88 -21.46 5.42
CA LEU A 283 -10.53 -20.22 6.12
C LEU A 283 -9.77 -19.26 5.21
N ARG A 284 -10.17 -17.99 5.18
CA ARG A 284 -9.41 -16.92 4.49
C ARG A 284 -9.36 -15.68 5.36
N TYR A 285 -8.19 -15.05 5.45
CA TYR A 285 -8.08 -13.74 6.08
C TYR A 285 -8.54 -12.67 5.10
N ALA A 286 -9.74 -12.12 5.34
CA ALA A 286 -10.42 -11.23 4.43
C ALA A 286 -10.64 -9.86 5.07
N GLY A 287 -10.73 -8.85 4.21
CA GLY A 287 -11.27 -7.55 4.56
C GLY A 287 -12.72 -7.46 4.14
N VAL A 288 -13.56 -6.91 5.01
CA VAL A 288 -15.01 -6.72 4.78
C VAL A 288 -15.37 -5.26 5.04
N ILE A 289 -16.08 -4.67 4.09
CA ILE A 289 -16.77 -3.38 4.20
C ILE A 289 -18.24 -3.64 3.91
N ASP A 290 -19.12 -3.39 4.86
CA ASP A 290 -20.57 -3.43 4.68
C ASP A 290 -21.14 -2.03 4.94
N VAL A 291 -21.62 -1.38 3.88
CA VAL A 291 -22.00 0.04 3.91
C VAL A 291 -23.25 0.26 4.75
N LYS A 292 -24.19 -0.70 4.72
CA LYS A 292 -25.46 -0.58 5.44
C LYS A 292 -25.27 -0.65 6.96
N SER A 293 -24.41 -1.55 7.43
CA SER A 293 -24.12 -1.71 8.86
C SER A 293 -23.01 -0.78 9.36
N GLY A 294 -22.21 -0.21 8.45
CA GLY A 294 -20.99 0.54 8.78
C GLY A 294 -19.84 -0.37 9.22
N THR A 295 -19.95 -1.69 9.02
CA THR A 295 -18.91 -2.64 9.42
C THR A 295 -17.69 -2.50 8.51
N ILE A 296 -16.52 -2.26 9.11
CA ILE A 296 -15.23 -2.30 8.43
C ILE A 296 -14.30 -3.18 9.28
N LYS A 297 -14.04 -4.42 8.82
CA LYS A 297 -13.25 -5.39 9.57
C LYS A 297 -12.22 -6.13 8.73
N ALA A 298 -11.11 -6.50 9.37
CA ALA A 298 -10.10 -7.42 8.83
C ALA A 298 -10.01 -8.61 9.79
N ALA A 299 -10.43 -9.78 9.33
CA ALA A 299 -10.52 -10.96 10.18
C ALA A 299 -10.47 -12.25 9.37
N LEU A 300 -10.40 -13.36 10.08
CA LEU A 300 -10.57 -14.68 9.48
C LEU A 300 -12.05 -14.93 9.19
N GLU A 301 -12.38 -15.23 7.95
CA GLU A 301 -13.72 -15.58 7.47
C GLU A 301 -13.75 -17.04 6.97
N LYS A 302 -14.94 -17.64 6.98
CA LYS A 302 -15.23 -19.01 6.51
C LYS A 302 -15.98 -18.98 5.17
#